data_AF-A0A8J6AFF8-F1
#
_entry.id   AF-A0A8J6AFF8-F1
#
_cell.length_a   1.000
_cell.length_b   1.000
_cell.length_c   1.000
_cell.angle_alpha   90.00
_cell.angle_beta   90.00
_cell.angle_gamma   90.00
#
_symmetry.space_group_name_H-M   'P 1'
#
loop_
_entity.id
_entity.type
_entity.pdbx_description
1 polymer ?
#
loop_
_entity_poly.entity_id
_entity_poly.type
_entity_poly.pdbx_seq_one_letter_code
_entity_poly.pdbx_strand_id
1 'polypeptide(L)'
;TNHLHFYIVYVFFSIIQVLSLGADVLPEYKLQTPRINKFTILHYSPFKAVWDWLILLLVIYTAIFTPYSAAFLLNDREEQKRRECGYSCSPLNVVDLIVDIMFIIDILINFRTTYVNQNEEVVSDPAKIAIHYFKGWFLIDMVAAIPFDLLIFGSGSDETTTLIGLLKTARLLRLVRVARKLDRYSEYGAAVLMLLMCIFALIAHWLACIWYAIGNVERPYLTDKIGWLDSLGQQIGKRYNDSDSSSGPSIKDKYVTALYFTFSSLTSVGFGNVSPNTNSEKIFSICVMLIGSLMYASIFGNVSAIIQRLYSGTARYHMQMLRVKEFIRFHQIPNPLRQRLEEYFQHAWTYTNGIDMNM
;
A
#
# COMPACT_ATOMS: atom_id res chain seq x y z
N THR A 1 66.90 -22.67 34.49
CA THR A 1 66.86 -22.45 33.02
C THR A 1 65.44 -22.49 32.45
N ASN A 2 64.56 -23.43 32.83
CA ASN A 2 63.20 -23.54 32.27
C ASN A 2 62.24 -22.37 32.61
N HIS A 3 62.37 -21.74 33.77
CA HIS A 3 61.47 -20.65 34.18
C HIS A 3 61.68 -19.35 33.38
N LEU A 4 62.91 -19.08 32.94
CA LEU A 4 63.24 -17.90 32.15
C LEU A 4 62.71 -18.00 30.72
N HIS A 5 62.73 -19.23 30.15
CA HIS A 5 62.23 -19.50 28.81
C HIS A 5 60.70 -19.34 28.73
N PHE A 6 59.97 -19.75 29.77
CA PHE A 6 58.52 -19.58 29.85
C PHE A 6 58.13 -18.10 29.94
N TYR A 7 58.89 -17.30 30.69
CA TYR A 7 58.65 -15.86 30.84
C TYR A 7 58.89 -15.11 29.53
N ILE A 8 59.95 -15.46 28.79
CA ILE A 8 60.26 -14.86 27.48
C ILE A 8 59.16 -15.19 26.46
N VAL A 9 58.68 -16.44 26.40
CA VAL A 9 57.59 -16.82 25.49
C VAL A 9 56.29 -16.10 25.83
N TYR A 10 55.96 -15.94 27.11
CA TYR A 10 54.74 -15.25 27.55
C TYR A 10 54.78 -13.74 27.22
N VAL A 11 55.94 -13.12 27.42
CA VAL A 11 56.18 -11.71 27.06
C VAL A 11 56.12 -11.53 25.56
N PHE A 12 56.71 -12.44 24.77
CA PHE A 12 56.67 -12.38 23.31
C PHE A 12 55.24 -12.53 22.77
N PHE A 13 54.44 -13.43 23.34
CA PHE A 13 53.03 -13.61 22.96
C PHE A 13 52.18 -12.37 23.30
N SER A 14 52.40 -11.76 24.47
CA SER A 14 51.75 -10.50 24.86
C SER A 14 52.15 -9.35 23.94
N ILE A 15 53.42 -9.27 23.53
CA ILE A 15 53.90 -8.24 22.59
C ILE A 15 53.29 -8.44 21.20
N ILE A 16 53.19 -9.66 20.69
CA ILE A 16 52.51 -9.95 19.42
C ILE A 16 51.04 -9.54 19.49
N GLN A 17 50.36 -9.84 20.60
CA GLN A 17 48.98 -9.44 20.80
C GLN A 17 48.83 -7.91 20.81
N VAL A 18 49.70 -7.18 21.51
CA VAL A 18 49.71 -5.71 21.55
C VAL A 18 50.06 -5.09 20.19
N LEU A 19 50.99 -5.68 19.43
CA LEU A 19 51.32 -5.22 18.07
C LEU A 19 50.18 -5.49 17.08
N SER A 20 49.49 -6.63 17.21
CA SER A 20 48.28 -6.93 16.42
C SER A 20 47.14 -5.95 16.71
N LEU A 21 47.07 -5.42 17.95
CA LEU A 21 46.09 -4.43 18.37
C LEU A 21 46.37 -3.02 17.79
N GLY A 22 47.61 -2.71 17.38
CA GLY A 22 48.01 -1.37 16.95
C GLY A 22 47.22 -0.82 15.75
N ALA A 23 46.71 -1.70 14.87
CA ALA A 23 45.87 -1.32 13.73
C ALA A 23 44.37 -1.21 14.06
N ASP A 24 43.92 -1.84 15.15
CA ASP A 24 42.49 -1.97 15.52
C ASP A 24 42.08 -1.14 16.75
N VAL A 25 43.03 -0.62 17.54
CA VAL A 25 42.77 -0.07 18.90
C VAL A 25 42.88 1.45 19.03
N LEU A 26 43.16 2.17 17.96
CA LEU A 26 43.02 3.62 17.95
C LEU A 26 41.70 4.01 17.28
N PRO A 27 40.56 4.04 18.02
CA PRO A 27 39.39 4.73 17.51
C PRO A 27 39.79 6.21 17.39
N GLU A 28 39.97 6.68 16.16
CA GLU A 28 39.96 8.12 15.91
C GLU A 28 38.69 8.67 16.57
N TYR A 29 38.85 9.65 17.45
CA TYR A 29 37.75 10.35 18.13
C TYR A 29 37.01 11.26 17.13
N LYS A 30 36.53 10.66 16.06
CA LYS A 30 35.53 11.17 15.14
C LYS A 30 34.27 10.36 15.46
N LEU A 31 33.09 10.97 15.41
CA LEU A 31 31.84 10.22 15.31
C LEU A 31 31.91 9.39 14.02
N GLN A 32 32.54 8.22 14.08
CA GLN A 32 32.66 7.32 12.94
C GLN A 32 31.29 6.71 12.72
N THR A 33 30.73 6.93 11.53
CA THR A 33 29.56 6.18 11.08
C THR A 33 29.85 4.69 11.28
N PRO A 34 28.92 3.90 11.85
CA PRO A 34 29.17 2.51 12.21
C PRO A 34 29.79 1.76 11.04
N ARG A 35 30.79 0.90 11.29
CA ARG A 35 31.45 0.12 10.23
C ARG A 35 30.40 -0.79 9.58
N ILE A 36 30.06 -0.50 8.33
CA ILE A 36 29.09 -1.26 7.54
C ILE A 36 29.84 -2.28 6.68
N ASN A 37 29.37 -3.52 6.65
CA ASN A 37 29.92 -4.56 5.78
C ASN A 37 29.74 -4.19 4.29
N LYS A 38 30.68 -4.56 3.42
CA LYS A 38 30.81 -4.13 2.01
C LYS A 38 29.60 -4.42 1.08
N PHE A 39 28.54 -5.06 1.55
CA PHE A 39 27.33 -5.38 0.79
C PHE A 39 26.03 -5.24 1.60
N THR A 40 26.03 -4.43 2.67
CA THR A 40 24.83 -4.15 3.47
C THR A 40 24.27 -2.78 3.11
N ILE A 41 22.97 -2.73 2.81
CA ILE A 41 22.25 -1.50 2.46
C ILE A 41 21.60 -0.92 3.72
N LEU A 42 21.84 0.36 3.97
CA LEU A 42 21.19 1.07 5.07
C LEU A 42 19.71 1.29 4.77
N HIS A 43 18.84 1.04 5.75
CA HIS A 43 17.39 1.21 5.63
C HIS A 43 16.96 2.68 5.39
N TYR A 44 17.80 3.65 5.77
CA TYR A 44 17.60 5.09 5.52
C TYR A 44 18.38 5.61 4.30
N SER A 45 19.05 4.73 3.54
CA SER A 45 19.77 5.14 2.34
C SER A 45 18.83 5.73 1.29
N PRO A 46 19.21 6.81 0.57
CA PRO A 46 18.40 7.37 -0.51
C PRO A 46 18.12 6.34 -1.61
N PHE A 47 19.07 5.44 -1.89
CA PHE A 47 18.86 4.34 -2.84
C PHE A 47 17.72 3.42 -2.38
N LYS A 48 17.70 3.05 -1.09
CA LYS A 48 16.64 2.18 -0.53
C LYS A 48 15.29 2.87 -0.56
N ALA A 49 15.25 4.17 -0.30
CA ALA A 49 14.02 4.96 -0.40
C ALA A 49 13.46 4.97 -1.83
N VAL A 50 14.29 5.22 -2.85
CA VAL A 50 13.86 5.19 -4.26
C VAL A 50 13.40 3.79 -4.66
N TRP A 51 14.14 2.74 -4.26
CA TRP A 51 13.75 1.35 -4.49
C TRP A 51 12.39 1.04 -3.84
N ASP A 52 12.16 1.52 -2.63
CA ASP A 52 10.91 1.32 -1.90
C ASP A 52 9.70 1.96 -2.59
N TRP A 53 9.88 3.13 -3.22
CA TRP A 53 8.88 3.78 -4.04
C TRP A 53 8.62 3.03 -5.35
N LEU A 54 9.66 2.52 -6.00
CA LEU A 54 9.54 1.69 -7.20
C LEU A 54 8.74 0.43 -6.89
N ILE A 55 9.07 -0.29 -5.80
CA ILE A 55 8.34 -1.49 -5.38
C ILE A 55 6.90 -1.14 -5.03
N LEU A 56 6.64 -0.02 -4.35
CA LEU A 56 5.28 0.42 -4.06
C LEU A 56 4.45 0.60 -5.34
N LEU A 57 5.02 1.25 -6.37
CA LEU A 57 4.37 1.41 -7.67
C LEU A 57 4.07 0.07 -8.34
N LEU A 58 5.02 -0.88 -8.30
CA LEU A 58 4.81 -2.23 -8.81
C LEU A 58 3.71 -2.98 -8.04
N VAL A 59 3.63 -2.83 -6.72
CA VAL A 59 2.56 -3.43 -5.91
C VAL A 59 1.20 -2.85 -6.31
N ILE A 60 1.09 -1.54 -6.48
CA ILE A 60 -0.16 -0.89 -6.94
C ILE A 60 -0.56 -1.41 -8.33
N TYR A 61 0.40 -1.51 -9.26
CA TYR A 61 0.17 -2.12 -10.57
C TYR A 61 -0.42 -3.52 -10.44
N THR A 62 0.19 -4.39 -9.63
CA THR A 62 -0.29 -5.77 -9.44
C THR A 62 -1.67 -5.83 -8.79
N ALA A 63 -1.96 -4.93 -7.85
CA ALA A 63 -3.24 -4.88 -7.14
C ALA A 63 -4.40 -4.46 -8.05
N ILE A 64 -4.12 -3.66 -9.09
CA ILE A 64 -5.10 -3.27 -10.11
C ILE A 64 -5.19 -4.34 -11.21
N PHE A 65 -4.04 -4.76 -11.75
CA PHE A 65 -4.00 -5.62 -12.93
C PHE A 65 -4.41 -7.07 -12.65
N THR A 66 -4.07 -7.63 -11.48
CA THR A 66 -4.37 -9.05 -11.18
C THR A 66 -5.87 -9.35 -11.16
N PRO A 67 -6.72 -8.61 -10.42
CA PRO A 67 -8.17 -8.83 -10.45
C PRO A 67 -8.79 -8.50 -11.81
N TYR A 68 -8.26 -7.49 -12.50
CA TYR A 68 -8.70 -7.13 -13.84
C TYR A 68 -8.45 -8.27 -14.84
N SER A 69 -7.23 -8.83 -14.86
CA SER A 69 -6.89 -9.97 -15.70
C SER A 69 -7.71 -11.20 -15.32
N ALA A 70 -7.95 -11.45 -14.04
CA ALA A 70 -8.74 -12.59 -13.59
C ALA A 70 -10.21 -12.46 -14.00
N ALA A 71 -10.81 -11.28 -13.91
CA ALA A 71 -12.21 -11.10 -14.22
C ALA A 71 -12.45 -10.91 -15.74
N PHE A 72 -11.71 -10.02 -16.41
CA PHE A 72 -12.01 -9.57 -17.77
C PHE A 72 -11.23 -10.27 -18.88
N LEU A 73 -10.04 -10.82 -18.58
CA LEU A 73 -9.14 -11.44 -19.57
C LEU A 73 -9.08 -12.98 -19.50
N LEU A 74 -9.79 -13.61 -18.55
CA LEU A 74 -9.95 -15.07 -18.50
C LEU A 74 -11.05 -15.61 -19.45
N ASN A 75 -11.58 -14.81 -20.37
CA ASN A 75 -12.53 -15.32 -21.35
C ASN A 75 -11.83 -16.33 -22.29
N ASP A 76 -12.40 -17.54 -22.38
CA ASP A 76 -11.87 -18.76 -23.01
C ASP A 76 -11.16 -18.58 -24.37
N ARG A 77 -11.51 -17.55 -25.14
CA ARG A 77 -10.93 -17.24 -26.47
C ARG A 77 -9.53 -16.63 -26.42
N GLU A 78 -9.16 -15.93 -25.35
CA GLU A 78 -7.80 -15.39 -25.19
C GLU A 78 -6.84 -16.44 -24.60
N GLU A 79 -7.34 -17.39 -23.81
CA GLU A 79 -6.55 -18.55 -23.37
C GLU A 79 -6.15 -19.45 -24.55
N GLN A 80 -7.05 -19.64 -25.52
CA GLN A 80 -6.76 -20.47 -26.70
C GLN A 80 -5.71 -19.80 -27.62
N LYS A 81 -5.75 -18.47 -27.78
CA LYS A 81 -4.67 -17.71 -28.47
C LYS A 81 -3.36 -17.64 -27.66
N ARG A 82 -3.43 -17.65 -26.33
CA ARG A 82 -2.25 -17.73 -25.44
C ARG A 82 -1.55 -19.09 -25.51
N ARG A 83 -2.29 -20.18 -25.76
CA ARG A 83 -1.72 -21.52 -25.94
C ARG A 83 -0.95 -21.66 -27.27
N GLU A 84 -1.39 -21.00 -28.34
CA GLU A 84 -0.75 -21.09 -29.67
C GLU A 84 0.50 -20.21 -29.84
N CYS A 85 0.62 -19.12 -29.10
CA CYS A 85 1.71 -18.16 -29.23
C CYS A 85 2.28 -17.88 -27.83
N GLY A 86 3.48 -18.39 -27.54
CA GLY A 86 4.09 -18.39 -26.19
C GLY A 86 4.33 -16.99 -25.58
N TYR A 87 5.24 -16.90 -24.60
CA TYR A 87 5.50 -15.66 -23.84
C TYR A 87 5.89 -14.43 -24.67
N SER A 88 6.28 -14.60 -25.94
CA SER A 88 6.73 -13.53 -26.83
C SER A 88 5.61 -12.76 -27.54
N CYS A 89 4.36 -13.25 -27.55
CA CYS A 89 3.33 -12.72 -28.44
C CYS A 89 2.43 -11.65 -27.81
N SER A 90 2.44 -11.49 -26.47
CA SER A 90 1.72 -10.39 -25.81
C SER A 90 2.68 -9.53 -24.98
N PRO A 91 2.75 -8.21 -25.22
CA PRO A 91 3.61 -7.32 -24.44
C PRO A 91 3.25 -7.32 -22.94
N LEU A 92 2.01 -7.65 -22.59
CA LEU A 92 1.54 -7.75 -21.20
C LEU A 92 2.20 -8.88 -20.41
N ASN A 93 2.40 -10.05 -21.01
CA ASN A 93 3.07 -11.17 -20.33
C ASN A 93 4.54 -10.86 -20.03
N VAL A 94 5.21 -10.12 -20.91
CA VAL A 94 6.60 -9.67 -20.72
C VAL A 94 6.67 -8.70 -19.54
N VAL A 95 5.73 -7.76 -19.44
CA VAL A 95 5.64 -6.84 -18.30
C VAL A 95 5.43 -7.60 -17.00
N ASP A 96 4.51 -8.56 -16.95
CA ASP A 96 4.26 -9.35 -15.74
C ASP A 96 5.49 -10.17 -15.32
N LEU A 97 6.25 -10.72 -16.27
CA LEU A 97 7.52 -11.40 -15.98
C LEU A 97 8.57 -10.45 -15.40
N ILE A 98 8.72 -9.25 -15.99
CA ILE A 98 9.64 -8.22 -15.47
C ILE A 98 9.25 -7.83 -14.04
N VAL A 99 7.96 -7.65 -13.79
CA VAL A 99 7.42 -7.33 -12.46
C VAL A 99 7.78 -8.43 -11.45
N ASP A 100 7.57 -9.69 -11.81
CA ASP A 100 7.89 -10.85 -10.96
C ASP A 100 9.41 -10.93 -10.67
N ILE A 101 10.27 -10.69 -11.67
CA ILE A 101 11.74 -10.62 -11.48
C ILE A 101 12.12 -9.49 -10.51
N MET A 102 11.51 -8.31 -10.64
CA MET A 102 11.78 -7.18 -9.74
C MET A 102 11.41 -7.50 -8.28
N PHE A 103 10.34 -8.26 -8.05
CA PHE A 103 9.98 -8.73 -6.70
C PHE A 103 10.96 -9.76 -6.13
N ILE A 104 11.56 -10.61 -6.98
CA ILE A 104 12.63 -11.52 -6.56
C ILE A 104 13.87 -10.71 -6.17
N ILE A 105 14.24 -9.69 -6.95
CA ILE A 105 15.35 -8.79 -6.61
C ILE A 105 15.07 -8.06 -5.29
N ASP A 106 13.84 -7.64 -5.03
CA ASP A 106 13.45 -7.03 -3.76
C ASP A 106 13.71 -7.96 -2.56
N ILE A 107 13.40 -9.25 -2.69
CA ILE A 107 13.72 -10.24 -1.65
C ILE A 107 15.22 -10.27 -1.37
N LEU A 108 16.06 -10.32 -2.41
CA LEU A 108 17.52 -10.33 -2.28
C LEU A 108 18.04 -9.04 -1.61
N ILE A 109 17.46 -7.89 -1.93
CA ILE A 109 17.79 -6.60 -1.31
C ILE A 109 17.37 -6.58 0.17
N ASN A 110 16.21 -7.13 0.50
CA ASN A 110 15.73 -7.21 1.88
C ASN A 110 16.64 -8.10 2.75
N PHE A 111 17.21 -9.17 2.21
CA PHE A 111 18.24 -9.99 2.89
C PHE A 111 19.52 -9.23 3.24
N ARG A 112 19.78 -8.10 2.58
CA ARG A 112 20.96 -7.26 2.77
C ARG A 112 20.65 -5.89 3.37
N THR A 113 19.40 -5.62 3.73
CA THR A 113 18.99 -4.34 4.31
C THR A 113 19.07 -4.40 5.83
N THR A 114 19.69 -3.40 6.46
CA THR A 114 19.74 -3.27 7.93
C THR A 114 18.35 -3.18 8.54
N TYR A 115 18.17 -3.64 9.78
CA TYR A 115 16.93 -3.41 10.54
C TYR A 115 17.27 -2.75 11.89
N VAL A 116 16.25 -2.14 12.52
CA VAL A 116 16.35 -1.54 13.85
C VAL A 116 15.81 -2.56 14.86
N ASN A 117 16.60 -2.87 15.89
CA ASN A 117 16.18 -3.79 16.94
C ASN A 117 15.28 -3.08 17.98
N GLN A 118 14.71 -3.83 18.93
CA GLN A 118 13.89 -3.29 20.02
C GLN A 118 14.61 -2.24 20.89
N ASN A 119 15.95 -2.30 20.94
CA ASN A 119 16.79 -1.34 21.65
C ASN A 119 17.13 -0.09 20.81
N GLU A 120 16.44 0.14 19.69
CA GLU A 120 16.69 1.23 18.72
C GLU A 120 18.08 1.22 18.05
N GLU A 121 18.82 0.13 18.22
CA GLU A 121 20.14 -0.06 17.60
C GLU A 121 20.01 -0.59 16.16
N VAL A 122 20.83 -0.04 15.26
CA VAL A 122 20.90 -0.47 13.86
C VAL A 122 21.78 -1.71 13.75
N VAL A 123 21.18 -2.85 13.38
CA VAL A 123 21.91 -4.11 13.16
C VAL A 123 22.34 -4.21 11.70
N SER A 124 23.65 -4.32 11.47
CA SER A 124 24.28 -4.39 10.13
C SER A 124 24.88 -5.75 9.77
N ASP A 125 24.85 -6.71 10.70
CA ASP A 125 25.36 -8.06 10.53
C ASP A 125 24.47 -8.88 9.57
N PRO A 126 24.99 -9.35 8.41
CA PRO A 126 24.20 -10.04 7.40
C PRO A 126 23.58 -11.36 7.91
N ALA A 127 24.24 -12.07 8.83
CA ALA A 127 23.69 -13.33 9.36
C ALA A 127 22.47 -13.06 10.25
N LYS A 128 22.55 -12.02 11.09
CA LYS A 128 21.44 -11.59 11.95
C LYS A 128 20.27 -11.06 11.13
N ILE A 129 20.55 -10.26 10.10
CA ILE A 129 19.54 -9.75 9.16
C ILE A 129 18.80 -10.92 8.49
N ALA A 130 19.53 -11.91 7.97
CA ALA A 130 18.93 -13.07 7.30
C ALA A 130 18.03 -13.88 8.24
N ILE A 131 18.48 -14.19 9.45
CA ILE A 131 17.69 -14.95 10.44
C ILE A 131 16.42 -14.18 10.82
N HIS A 132 16.54 -12.87 11.06
CA HIS A 132 15.39 -12.03 11.37
C HIS A 132 14.37 -12.01 10.22
N TYR A 133 14.83 -11.86 8.98
CA TYR A 133 13.97 -11.84 7.80
C TYR A 133 13.31 -13.20 7.53
N PHE A 134 14.04 -14.30 7.69
CA PHE A 134 13.52 -15.68 7.55
C PHE A 134 12.41 -15.99 8.56
N LYS A 135 12.58 -15.58 9.83
CA LYS A 135 11.61 -15.84 10.91
C LYS A 135 10.32 -15.02 10.74
N GLY A 136 10.40 -13.86 10.10
CA GLY A 136 9.27 -12.97 9.88
C GLY A 136 8.64 -13.12 8.50
N TRP A 137 9.13 -12.32 7.56
CA TRP A 137 8.38 -11.98 6.35
C TRP A 137 8.77 -12.77 5.11
N PHE A 138 9.89 -13.50 5.14
CA PHE A 138 10.41 -14.21 3.98
C PHE A 138 9.37 -15.15 3.34
N LEU A 139 8.63 -15.92 4.13
CA LEU A 139 7.65 -16.87 3.59
C LEU A 139 6.55 -16.18 2.78
N ILE A 140 6.02 -15.07 3.29
CA ILE A 140 4.99 -14.27 2.60
C ILE A 140 5.59 -13.68 1.32
N ASP A 141 6.79 -13.10 1.41
CA ASP A 141 7.44 -12.47 0.28
C ASP A 141 7.80 -13.49 -0.82
N MET A 142 8.23 -14.70 -0.44
CA MET A 142 8.54 -15.81 -1.32
C MET A 142 7.29 -16.30 -2.07
N VAL A 143 6.20 -16.62 -1.34
CA VAL A 143 4.95 -17.09 -1.96
C VAL A 143 4.39 -16.04 -2.93
N ALA A 144 4.48 -14.75 -2.56
CA ALA A 144 4.03 -13.65 -3.38
C ALA A 144 4.87 -13.41 -4.64
N ALA A 145 6.12 -13.89 -4.70
CA ALA A 145 7.05 -13.70 -5.81
C ALA A 145 7.06 -14.87 -6.82
N ILE A 146 6.30 -15.95 -6.58
CA ILE A 146 6.26 -17.11 -7.48
C ILE A 146 5.55 -16.73 -8.79
N PRO A 147 6.20 -16.88 -9.96
CA PRO A 147 5.59 -16.65 -11.26
C PRO A 147 4.72 -17.87 -11.64
N PHE A 148 3.51 -17.95 -11.07
CA PHE A 148 2.60 -19.09 -11.29
C PHE A 148 2.24 -19.31 -12.76
N ASP A 149 2.29 -18.26 -13.60
CA ASP A 149 2.06 -18.37 -15.05
C ASP A 149 3.07 -19.31 -15.75
N LEU A 150 4.30 -19.44 -15.24
CA LEU A 150 5.33 -20.35 -15.78
C LEU A 150 5.03 -21.82 -15.46
N LEU A 151 4.42 -22.07 -14.30
CA LEU A 151 4.05 -23.42 -13.86
C LEU A 151 2.86 -23.97 -14.66
N ILE A 152 1.95 -23.10 -15.12
CA ILE A 152 0.80 -23.50 -15.97
C ILE A 152 1.27 -24.03 -17.33
N PHE A 153 2.27 -23.39 -17.94
CA PHE A 153 2.75 -23.78 -19.28
C PHE A 153 3.38 -25.19 -19.30
N GLY A 154 3.91 -25.66 -18.18
CA GLY A 154 4.46 -27.02 -18.05
C GLY A 154 3.43 -28.10 -17.72
N SER A 155 2.22 -27.73 -17.28
CA SER A 155 1.17 -28.63 -16.80
C SER A 155 0.03 -28.71 -17.81
N GLY A 156 0.08 -29.68 -18.73
CA GLY A 156 -0.90 -29.84 -19.81
C GLY A 156 -2.28 -30.39 -19.42
N SER A 157 -2.74 -30.22 -18.18
CA SER A 157 -4.04 -30.76 -17.72
C SER A 157 -5.07 -29.67 -17.41
N ASP A 158 -6.24 -29.74 -18.06
CA ASP A 158 -7.32 -28.74 -17.98
C ASP A 158 -7.96 -28.61 -16.58
N GLU A 159 -7.84 -29.61 -15.70
CA GLU A 159 -8.30 -29.48 -14.29
C GLU A 159 -7.33 -28.64 -13.44
N THR A 160 -6.04 -28.62 -13.76
CA THR A 160 -5.05 -27.85 -12.99
C THR A 160 -5.09 -26.36 -13.32
N THR A 161 -5.60 -25.96 -14.48
CA THR A 161 -5.62 -24.56 -14.93
C THR A 161 -6.50 -23.67 -14.05
N THR A 162 -7.63 -24.18 -13.54
CA THR A 162 -8.54 -23.44 -12.66
C THR A 162 -7.94 -23.20 -11.28
N LEU A 163 -7.34 -24.23 -10.68
CA LEU A 163 -6.63 -24.15 -9.40
C LEU A 163 -5.41 -23.22 -9.51
N ILE A 164 -4.66 -23.29 -10.62
CA ILE A 164 -3.52 -22.40 -10.81
C ILE A 164 -3.96 -20.96 -11.14
N GLY A 165 -5.13 -20.77 -11.78
CA GLY A 165 -5.79 -19.47 -11.92
C GLY A 165 -6.11 -18.81 -10.58
N LEU A 166 -6.61 -19.58 -9.61
CA LEU A 166 -6.85 -19.11 -8.24
C LEU A 166 -5.53 -18.80 -7.51
N LEU A 167 -4.47 -19.57 -7.75
CA LEU A 167 -3.13 -19.27 -7.18
C LEU A 167 -2.56 -17.94 -7.68
N LYS A 168 -2.99 -17.41 -8.85
CA LYS A 168 -2.60 -16.06 -9.28
C LYS A 168 -3.04 -14.97 -8.30
N THR A 169 -4.11 -15.21 -7.53
CA THR A 169 -4.57 -14.28 -6.48
C THR A 169 -3.58 -14.18 -5.31
N ALA A 170 -2.67 -15.15 -5.15
CA ALA A 170 -1.57 -15.06 -4.18
C ALA A 170 -0.65 -13.86 -4.45
N ARG A 171 -0.65 -13.30 -5.68
CA ARG A 171 0.04 -12.03 -5.98
C ARG A 171 -0.52 -10.86 -5.18
N LEU A 172 -1.77 -10.91 -4.71
CA LEU A 172 -2.34 -9.87 -3.84
C LEU A 172 -1.72 -9.83 -2.44
N LEU A 173 -1.03 -10.90 -2.01
CA LEU A 173 -0.26 -10.90 -0.76
C LEU A 173 0.85 -9.83 -0.77
N ARG A 174 1.26 -9.34 -1.95
CA ARG A 174 2.18 -8.20 -2.12
C ARG A 174 1.66 -6.93 -1.43
N LEU A 175 0.36 -6.77 -1.24
CA LEU A 175 -0.22 -5.63 -0.52
C LEU A 175 0.12 -5.59 0.96
N VAL A 176 0.42 -6.74 1.56
CA VAL A 176 0.90 -6.82 2.94
C VAL A 176 2.19 -5.98 3.10
N ARG A 177 2.98 -5.84 2.03
CA ARG A 177 4.18 -4.98 2.03
C ARG A 177 3.86 -3.50 2.21
N VAL A 178 2.70 -3.03 1.74
CA VAL A 178 2.25 -1.64 1.91
C VAL A 178 1.91 -1.38 3.37
N ALA A 179 1.23 -2.32 4.03
CA ALA A 179 0.91 -2.24 5.45
C ALA A 179 2.18 -2.08 6.31
N ARG A 180 3.28 -2.77 5.98
CA ARG A 180 4.57 -2.63 6.68
C ARG A 180 5.18 -1.23 6.59
N LYS A 181 4.89 -0.50 5.51
CA LYS A 181 5.42 0.85 5.27
C LYS A 181 4.47 1.93 5.80
N LEU A 182 3.23 1.57 6.12
CA LEU A 182 2.18 2.48 6.54
C LEU A 182 2.55 3.26 7.80
N ASP A 183 3.18 2.60 8.78
CA ASP A 183 3.55 3.21 10.06
C ASP A 183 4.40 4.47 9.86
N ARG A 184 5.36 4.44 8.91
CA ARG A 184 6.20 5.60 8.58
C ARG A 184 5.43 6.74 7.90
N TYR A 185 4.41 6.44 7.11
CA TYR A 185 3.61 7.46 6.42
C TYR A 185 2.48 8.02 7.31
N SER A 186 2.12 7.31 8.38
CA SER A 186 1.05 7.70 9.30
C SER A 186 1.33 9.01 10.06
N GLU A 187 2.60 9.41 10.16
CA GLU A 187 3.03 10.66 10.80
C GLU A 187 2.53 11.91 10.05
N TYR A 188 2.35 11.81 8.73
CA TYR A 188 1.90 12.91 7.89
C TYR A 188 0.39 12.81 7.64
N GLY A 189 -0.42 13.62 8.36
CA GLY A 189 -1.89 13.56 8.28
C GLY A 189 -2.47 13.69 6.87
N ALA A 190 -1.86 14.49 5.99
CA ALA A 190 -2.27 14.58 4.58
C ALA A 190 -1.95 13.31 3.77
N ALA A 191 -0.84 12.62 4.08
CA ALA A 191 -0.49 11.35 3.44
C ALA A 191 -1.49 10.25 3.82
N VAL A 192 -1.97 10.24 5.07
CA VAL A 192 -3.02 9.32 5.53
C VAL A 192 -4.31 9.50 4.72
N LEU A 193 -4.72 10.75 4.47
CA LEU A 193 -5.90 11.02 3.65
C LEU A 193 -5.73 10.55 2.20
N MET A 194 -4.59 10.88 1.57
CA MET A 194 -4.30 10.43 0.21
C MET A 194 -4.29 8.90 0.11
N LEU A 195 -3.67 8.22 1.07
CA LEU A 195 -3.65 6.77 1.13
C LEU A 195 -5.07 6.19 1.28
N LEU A 196 -5.89 6.78 2.16
CA LEU A 196 -7.27 6.33 2.36
C LEU A 196 -8.09 6.46 1.06
N MET A 197 -7.90 7.55 0.30
CA MET A 197 -8.52 7.72 -1.01
C MET A 197 -8.03 6.69 -2.04
N CYS A 198 -6.74 6.35 -2.03
CA CYS A 198 -6.20 5.29 -2.88
C CYS A 198 -6.78 3.91 -2.53
N ILE A 199 -6.89 3.60 -1.23
CA ILE A 199 -7.49 2.34 -0.76
C ILE A 199 -8.97 2.28 -1.15
N PHE A 200 -9.70 3.39 -1.04
CA PHE A 200 -11.09 3.50 -1.49
C PHE A 200 -11.24 3.18 -2.98
N ALA A 201 -10.42 3.81 -3.83
CA ALA A 201 -10.43 3.55 -5.27
C ALA A 201 -10.06 2.09 -5.61
N LEU A 202 -9.11 1.50 -4.88
CA LEU A 202 -8.70 0.10 -5.09
C LEU A 202 -9.83 -0.88 -4.72
N ILE A 203 -10.53 -0.65 -3.61
CA ILE A 203 -11.67 -1.48 -3.22
C ILE A 203 -12.81 -1.33 -4.23
N ALA A 204 -13.09 -0.11 -4.71
CA ALA A 204 -14.08 0.12 -5.77
C ALA A 204 -13.77 -0.69 -7.04
N HIS A 205 -12.48 -0.74 -7.43
CA HIS A 205 -12.01 -1.54 -8.56
C HIS A 205 -12.17 -3.05 -8.33
N TRP A 206 -11.83 -3.55 -7.14
CA TRP A 206 -12.01 -4.97 -6.81
C TRP A 206 -13.47 -5.39 -6.83
N LEU A 207 -14.34 -4.59 -6.20
CA LEU A 207 -15.77 -4.83 -6.23
C LEU A 207 -16.31 -4.76 -7.66
N ALA A 208 -15.76 -3.90 -8.54
CA ALA A 208 -16.17 -3.84 -9.94
C ALA A 208 -15.76 -5.11 -10.71
N CYS A 209 -14.57 -5.65 -10.44
CA CYS A 209 -14.13 -6.92 -11.01
C CYS A 209 -15.04 -8.08 -10.56
N ILE A 210 -15.42 -8.11 -9.28
CA ILE A 210 -16.35 -9.11 -8.74
C ILE A 210 -17.75 -8.94 -9.35
N TRP A 211 -18.24 -7.71 -9.47
CA TRP A 211 -19.52 -7.39 -10.09
C TRP A 211 -19.60 -7.90 -11.54
N TYR A 212 -18.51 -7.73 -12.29
CA TYR A 212 -18.37 -8.32 -13.62
C TYR A 212 -18.33 -9.83 -13.61
N ALA A 213 -17.55 -10.43 -12.72
CA ALA A 213 -17.47 -11.89 -12.60
C ALA A 213 -18.84 -12.51 -12.31
N ILE A 214 -19.63 -11.92 -11.40
CA ILE A 214 -21.00 -12.36 -11.10
C ILE A 214 -21.87 -12.32 -12.36
N GLY A 215 -21.90 -11.18 -13.06
CA GLY A 215 -22.71 -11.04 -14.28
C GLY A 215 -22.28 -12.00 -15.40
N ASN A 216 -20.98 -12.25 -15.55
CA ASN A 216 -20.46 -13.17 -16.57
C ASN A 216 -20.77 -14.64 -16.24
N VAL A 217 -20.67 -15.03 -14.97
CA VAL A 217 -20.97 -16.40 -14.50
C VAL A 217 -22.47 -16.68 -14.53
N GLU A 218 -23.33 -15.72 -14.16
CA GLU A 218 -24.77 -15.94 -14.06
C GLU A 218 -25.45 -15.96 -15.45
N ARG A 219 -24.95 -15.19 -16.41
CA ARG A 219 -25.56 -14.99 -17.73
C ARG A 219 -25.86 -16.28 -18.54
N PRO A 220 -24.98 -17.31 -18.58
CA PRO A 220 -25.28 -18.57 -19.26
C PRO A 220 -26.42 -19.37 -18.62
N TYR A 221 -26.60 -19.29 -17.30
CA TYR A 221 -27.58 -20.08 -16.56
C TYR A 221 -28.96 -19.41 -16.48
N LEU A 222 -29.05 -18.12 -16.77
CA LEU A 222 -30.31 -17.37 -16.77
C LEU A 222 -31.15 -17.70 -18.00
N THR A 223 -32.38 -18.15 -17.74
CA THR A 223 -33.44 -18.36 -18.75
C THR A 223 -33.89 -17.02 -19.34
N ASP A 224 -34.17 -16.04 -18.49
CA ASP A 224 -34.51 -14.68 -18.88
C ASP A 224 -33.26 -13.80 -18.81
N LYS A 225 -32.93 -13.10 -19.91
CA LYS A 225 -31.75 -12.22 -20.03
C LYS A 225 -31.96 -10.89 -19.31
N ILE A 226 -32.18 -10.97 -18.00
CA ILE A 226 -32.46 -9.83 -17.10
C ILE A 226 -31.22 -9.31 -16.37
N GLY A 227 -30.09 -10.01 -16.44
CA GLY A 227 -28.86 -9.61 -15.75
C GLY A 227 -28.38 -8.22 -16.15
N TRP A 228 -27.60 -7.58 -15.29
CA TRP A 228 -27.13 -6.21 -15.52
C TRP A 228 -26.34 -6.08 -16.84
N LEU A 229 -25.63 -7.14 -17.22
CA LEU A 229 -24.81 -7.19 -18.42
C LEU A 229 -25.66 -7.21 -19.71
N ASP A 230 -26.78 -7.93 -19.70
CA ASP A 230 -27.73 -7.96 -20.81
C ASP A 230 -28.50 -6.63 -20.91
N SER A 231 -28.89 -6.06 -19.76
CA SER A 231 -29.47 -4.71 -19.68
C SER A 231 -28.54 -3.64 -20.27
N LEU A 232 -27.24 -3.69 -19.95
CA LEU A 232 -26.23 -2.83 -20.54
C LEU A 232 -26.17 -2.97 -22.07
N GLY A 233 -26.18 -4.21 -22.57
CA GLY A 233 -26.19 -4.48 -24.01
C GLY A 233 -27.41 -3.90 -24.71
N GLN A 234 -28.58 -3.91 -24.07
CA GLN A 234 -29.78 -3.28 -24.59
C GLN A 234 -29.67 -1.74 -24.60
N GLN A 235 -29.18 -1.13 -23.52
CA GLN A 235 -29.04 0.33 -23.40
C GLN A 235 -28.06 0.92 -24.42
N ILE A 236 -26.94 0.24 -24.68
CA ILE A 236 -25.90 0.69 -25.63
C ILE A 236 -26.22 0.26 -27.09
N GLY A 237 -27.26 -0.54 -27.30
CA GLY A 237 -27.59 -1.11 -28.62
C GLY A 237 -26.63 -2.21 -29.09
N LYS A 238 -25.76 -2.71 -28.20
CA LYS A 238 -24.84 -3.83 -28.43
C LYS A 238 -25.35 -5.08 -27.73
N ARG A 239 -26.46 -5.64 -28.25
CA ARG A 239 -27.07 -6.84 -27.67
C ARG A 239 -26.17 -8.06 -27.87
N TYR A 240 -26.25 -8.98 -26.94
CA TYR A 240 -25.64 -10.29 -27.11
C TYR A 240 -26.45 -11.16 -28.06
N ASN A 241 -25.73 -11.98 -28.81
CA ASN A 241 -26.25 -12.97 -29.75
C ASN A 241 -25.57 -14.30 -29.45
N ASP A 242 -26.36 -15.34 -29.19
CA ASP A 242 -25.84 -16.66 -28.82
C ASP A 242 -25.05 -17.33 -29.97
N SER A 243 -25.31 -16.93 -31.22
CA SER A 243 -24.59 -17.43 -32.41
C SER A 243 -23.22 -16.79 -32.63
N ASP A 244 -22.95 -15.62 -32.03
CA ASP A 244 -21.69 -14.90 -32.18
C ASP A 244 -21.12 -14.54 -30.81
N SER A 245 -20.09 -15.25 -30.37
CA SER A 245 -19.42 -14.97 -29.09
C SER A 245 -18.57 -13.70 -29.08
N SER A 246 -18.46 -12.98 -30.21
CA SER A 246 -17.91 -11.62 -30.23
C SER A 246 -18.98 -10.54 -30.04
N SER A 247 -20.25 -10.92 -30.01
CA SER A 247 -21.36 -10.01 -29.77
C SER A 247 -21.40 -9.47 -28.34
N GLY A 248 -22.07 -8.34 -28.16
CA GLY A 248 -22.26 -7.66 -26.88
C GLY A 248 -21.36 -6.42 -26.68
N PRO A 249 -21.42 -5.81 -25.49
CA PRO A 249 -20.61 -4.66 -25.14
C PRO A 249 -19.12 -4.97 -25.13
N SER A 250 -18.30 -3.98 -25.48
CA SER A 250 -16.84 -4.13 -25.45
C SER A 250 -16.31 -4.29 -24.02
N ILE A 251 -15.10 -4.81 -23.85
CA ILE A 251 -14.45 -4.94 -22.53
C ILE A 251 -14.36 -3.57 -21.83
N LYS A 252 -14.10 -2.51 -22.59
CA LYS A 252 -14.07 -1.13 -22.08
C LYS A 252 -15.43 -0.70 -21.54
N ASP A 253 -16.50 -0.95 -22.30
CA ASP A 253 -17.87 -0.63 -21.88
C ASP A 253 -18.21 -1.36 -20.58
N LYS A 254 -17.94 -2.67 -20.52
CA LYS A 254 -18.19 -3.52 -19.35
C LYS A 254 -17.43 -3.02 -18.11
N TYR A 255 -16.14 -2.73 -18.26
CA TYR A 255 -15.28 -2.29 -17.16
C TYR A 255 -15.67 -0.91 -16.62
N VAL A 256 -15.89 0.06 -17.50
CA VAL A 256 -16.28 1.42 -17.11
C VAL A 256 -17.66 1.41 -16.45
N THR A 257 -18.63 0.64 -16.97
CA THR A 257 -19.95 0.51 -16.37
C THR A 257 -19.89 -0.19 -15.00
N ALA A 258 -19.07 -1.23 -14.85
CA ALA A 258 -18.89 -1.92 -13.57
C ALA A 258 -18.28 -0.99 -12.51
N LEU A 259 -17.24 -0.23 -12.87
CA LEU A 259 -16.66 0.80 -12.00
C LEU A 259 -17.68 1.88 -11.63
N TYR A 260 -18.44 2.37 -12.62
CA TYR A 260 -19.48 3.37 -12.38
C TYR A 260 -20.51 2.87 -11.35
N PHE A 261 -20.97 1.63 -11.50
CA PHE A 261 -21.89 1.02 -10.54
C PHE A 261 -21.27 0.95 -9.13
N THR A 262 -20.04 0.45 -8.98
CA THR A 262 -19.44 0.31 -7.65
C THR A 262 -19.11 1.65 -7.02
N PHE A 263 -18.59 2.63 -7.76
CA PHE A 263 -18.37 3.98 -7.24
C PHE A 263 -19.69 4.62 -6.82
N SER A 264 -20.75 4.52 -7.64
CA SER A 264 -22.05 5.09 -7.30
C SER A 264 -22.68 4.45 -6.05
N SER A 265 -22.45 3.15 -5.84
CA SER A 265 -22.92 2.42 -4.67
C SER A 265 -22.10 2.72 -3.42
N LEU A 266 -20.76 2.75 -3.53
CA LEU A 266 -19.85 3.04 -2.42
C LEU A 266 -19.96 4.48 -1.91
N THR A 267 -20.25 5.42 -2.80
CA THR A 267 -20.46 6.84 -2.46
C THR A 267 -21.91 7.16 -2.06
N SER A 268 -22.76 6.13 -1.96
CA SER A 268 -24.19 6.24 -1.67
C SER A 268 -24.98 7.21 -2.59
N VAL A 269 -24.50 7.46 -3.81
CA VAL A 269 -25.19 8.31 -4.79
C VAL A 269 -26.31 7.51 -5.47
N GLY A 270 -26.02 6.29 -5.90
CA GLY A 270 -27.04 5.34 -6.36
C GLY A 270 -27.93 5.81 -7.50
N PHE A 271 -27.36 6.32 -8.59
CA PHE A 271 -28.12 6.87 -9.75
C PHE A 271 -29.17 5.92 -10.36
N GLY A 272 -29.03 4.60 -10.21
CA GLY A 272 -30.01 3.61 -10.67
C GLY A 272 -29.91 3.21 -12.16
N ASN A 273 -29.04 3.83 -12.95
CA ASN A 273 -28.85 3.48 -14.38
C ASN A 273 -28.35 2.04 -14.58
N VAL A 274 -27.56 1.54 -13.62
CA VAL A 274 -27.13 0.14 -13.52
C VAL A 274 -27.67 -0.38 -12.20
N SER A 275 -28.50 -1.42 -12.28
CA SER A 275 -29.21 -1.97 -11.12
C SER A 275 -29.07 -3.49 -11.05
N PRO A 276 -29.01 -4.06 -9.83
CA PRO A 276 -29.09 -5.50 -9.64
C PRO A 276 -30.51 -6.00 -9.90
N ASN A 277 -30.65 -6.92 -10.85
CA ASN A 277 -31.92 -7.52 -11.22
C ASN A 277 -32.07 -8.94 -10.65
N THR A 278 -30.98 -9.70 -10.61
CA THR A 278 -30.96 -11.08 -10.10
C THR A 278 -30.78 -11.13 -8.58
N ASN A 279 -31.08 -12.27 -7.96
CA ASN A 279 -30.90 -12.44 -6.52
C ASN A 279 -29.42 -12.39 -6.12
N SER A 280 -28.54 -12.99 -6.94
CA SER A 280 -27.09 -12.97 -6.75
C SER A 280 -26.55 -11.53 -6.81
N GLU A 281 -26.97 -10.76 -7.82
CA GLU A 281 -26.62 -9.35 -7.98
C GLU A 281 -27.13 -8.49 -6.80
N LYS A 282 -28.34 -8.76 -6.30
CA LYS A 282 -28.94 -8.04 -5.15
C LYS A 282 -28.19 -8.32 -3.86
N ILE A 283 -27.86 -9.59 -3.56
CA ILE A 283 -27.08 -9.96 -2.37
C ILE A 283 -25.72 -9.26 -2.40
N PHE A 284 -25.03 -9.30 -3.54
CA PHE A 284 -23.77 -8.59 -3.70
C PHE A 284 -23.92 -7.08 -3.48
N SER A 285 -24.97 -6.48 -4.04
CA SER A 285 -25.23 -5.03 -3.89
C SER A 285 -25.47 -4.64 -2.43
N ILE A 286 -26.18 -5.47 -1.65
CA ILE A 286 -26.37 -5.26 -0.21
C ILE A 286 -25.00 -5.25 0.51
N CYS A 287 -24.13 -6.21 0.21
CA CYS A 287 -22.78 -6.25 0.77
C CYS A 287 -21.96 -5.01 0.39
N VAL A 288 -22.02 -4.58 -0.87
CA VAL A 288 -21.31 -3.36 -1.34
C VAL A 288 -21.82 -2.11 -0.63
N MET A 289 -23.14 -1.97 -0.44
CA MET A 289 -23.72 -0.83 0.29
C MET A 289 -23.28 -0.80 1.76
N LEU A 290 -23.20 -1.95 2.43
CA LEU A 290 -22.70 -2.05 3.80
C LEU A 290 -21.23 -1.65 3.89
N ILE A 291 -20.38 -2.20 3.02
CA ILE A 291 -18.95 -1.85 2.95
C ILE A 291 -18.78 -0.36 2.64
N GLY A 292 -19.55 0.16 1.68
CA GLY A 292 -19.54 1.55 1.26
C GLY A 292 -19.87 2.51 2.41
N SER A 293 -20.92 2.23 3.18
CA SER A 293 -21.30 3.08 4.31
C SER A 293 -20.21 3.18 5.38
N LEU A 294 -19.55 2.06 5.71
CA LEU A 294 -18.43 2.03 6.67
C LEU A 294 -17.20 2.79 6.14
N MET A 295 -16.85 2.59 4.86
CA MET A 295 -15.71 3.28 4.25
C MET A 295 -15.96 4.78 4.13
N TYR A 296 -17.15 5.18 3.69
CA TYR A 296 -17.54 6.59 3.60
C TYR A 296 -17.47 7.27 4.97
N ALA A 297 -18.02 6.63 6.02
CA ALA A 297 -17.91 7.13 7.39
C ALA A 297 -16.45 7.29 7.85
N SER A 298 -15.57 6.35 7.52
CA SER A 298 -14.14 6.43 7.83
C SER A 298 -13.44 7.61 7.13
N ILE A 299 -13.74 7.85 5.85
CA ILE A 299 -13.19 8.98 5.09
C ILE A 299 -13.62 10.31 5.73
N PHE A 300 -14.92 10.48 5.99
CA PHE A 300 -15.43 11.69 6.64
C PHE A 300 -14.87 11.89 8.05
N GLY A 301 -14.71 10.80 8.82
CA GLY A 301 -14.07 10.84 10.13
C GLY A 301 -12.63 11.36 10.07
N ASN A 302 -11.82 10.84 9.13
CA ASN A 302 -10.44 11.28 8.94
C ASN A 302 -10.34 12.72 8.43
N VAL A 303 -11.19 13.12 7.49
CA VAL A 303 -11.26 14.51 7.00
C VAL A 303 -11.61 15.46 8.16
N SER A 304 -12.61 15.11 8.98
CA SER A 304 -12.99 15.89 10.16
C SER A 304 -11.84 16.03 11.15
N ALA A 305 -11.13 14.94 11.46
CA ALA A 305 -9.96 14.97 12.35
C ALA A 305 -8.83 15.86 11.82
N ILE A 306 -8.57 15.84 10.51
CA ILE A 306 -7.57 16.71 9.87
C ILE A 306 -8.00 18.17 9.98
N ILE A 307 -9.25 18.50 9.68
CA ILE A 307 -9.79 19.85 9.81
C ILE A 307 -9.65 20.35 11.25
N GLN A 308 -10.01 19.52 12.24
CA GLN A 308 -9.84 19.86 13.66
C GLN A 308 -8.38 20.15 14.02
N ARG A 309 -7.43 19.35 13.51
CA ARG A 309 -5.99 19.57 13.73
C ARG A 309 -5.51 20.86 13.06
N LEU A 310 -5.90 21.12 11.81
CA LEU A 310 -5.52 22.32 11.06
C LEU A 310 -6.01 23.61 11.74
N TYR A 311 -7.24 23.62 12.23
CA TYR A 311 -7.82 24.79 12.89
C TYR A 311 -7.56 24.86 14.41
N SER A 312 -6.85 23.89 15.00
CA SER A 312 -6.63 23.81 16.45
C SER A 312 -5.91 25.05 17.03
N GLY A 313 -4.91 25.58 16.33
CA GLY A 313 -4.16 26.78 16.73
C GLY A 313 -5.03 28.04 16.70
N THR A 314 -5.69 28.29 15.58
CA THR A 314 -6.60 29.43 15.40
C THR A 314 -7.80 29.36 16.36
N ALA A 315 -8.36 28.17 16.59
CA ALA A 315 -9.43 27.96 17.56
C ALA A 315 -8.98 28.30 18.99
N ARG A 316 -7.74 27.92 19.38
CA ARG A 316 -7.15 28.27 20.68
C ARG A 316 -7.02 29.79 20.83
N TYR A 317 -6.52 30.48 19.81
CA TYR A 317 -6.43 31.94 19.79
C TYR A 317 -7.80 32.59 19.98
N HIS A 318 -8.80 32.20 19.19
CA HIS A 318 -10.14 32.75 19.31
C HIS A 318 -10.76 32.48 20.69
N MET A 319 -10.55 31.29 21.25
CA MET A 319 -11.02 30.95 22.59
C MET A 319 -10.36 31.81 23.68
N GLN A 320 -9.05 32.04 23.60
CA GLN A 320 -8.34 32.93 24.53
C GLN A 320 -8.82 34.38 24.40
N MET A 321 -8.94 34.89 23.16
CA MET A 321 -9.44 36.24 22.90
C MET A 321 -10.88 36.42 23.42
N LEU A 322 -11.74 35.41 23.27
CA LEU A 322 -13.10 35.43 23.83
C LEU A 322 -13.08 35.52 25.36
N ARG A 323 -12.22 34.75 26.05
CA ARG A 323 -12.07 34.85 27.51
C ARG A 323 -11.59 36.24 27.95
N VAL A 324 -10.66 36.86 27.21
CA VAL A 324 -10.21 38.23 27.49
C VAL A 324 -11.34 39.23 27.33
N LYS A 325 -12.14 39.11 26.25
CA LYS A 325 -13.31 39.97 26.04
C LYS A 325 -14.37 39.79 27.13
N GLU A 326 -14.58 38.57 27.58
CA GLU A 326 -15.51 38.27 28.67
C GLU A 326 -15.02 38.85 30.01
N PHE A 327 -13.72 38.73 30.32
CA PHE A 327 -13.09 39.36 31.48
C PHE A 327 -13.24 40.89 31.47
N ILE A 328 -12.98 41.53 30.32
CA ILE A 328 -13.14 42.98 30.12
C ILE A 328 -14.58 43.41 30.38
N ARG A 329 -15.56 42.64 29.88
CA ARG A 329 -16.98 42.91 30.05
C ARG A 329 -17.43 42.71 31.51
N PHE A 330 -16.96 41.65 32.17
CA PHE A 330 -17.31 41.35 33.56
C PHE A 330 -16.83 42.42 34.52
N HIS A 331 -15.57 42.85 34.37
CA HIS A 331 -14.97 43.89 35.23
C HIS A 331 -15.25 45.32 34.78
N GLN A 332 -16.06 45.53 33.73
CA GLN A 332 -16.42 46.85 33.20
C GLN A 332 -15.18 47.73 32.91
N ILE A 333 -14.18 47.15 32.25
CA ILE A 333 -12.90 47.83 31.98
C ILE A 333 -13.12 48.99 30.98
N PRO A 334 -12.59 50.20 31.25
CA PRO A 334 -12.77 51.36 30.39
C PRO A 334 -12.14 51.15 29.00
N ASN A 335 -12.80 51.70 27.97
CA ASN A 335 -12.44 51.55 26.55
C ASN A 335 -10.94 51.71 26.19
N PRO A 336 -10.20 52.72 26.70
CA PRO A 336 -8.78 52.84 26.35
C PRO A 336 -7.92 51.68 26.87
N LEU A 337 -8.23 51.13 28.04
CA LEU A 337 -7.50 49.98 28.59
C LEU A 337 -7.93 48.67 27.91
N ARG A 338 -9.23 48.54 27.60
CA ARG A 338 -9.77 47.46 26.79
C ARG A 338 -9.04 47.34 25.45
N GLN A 339 -8.89 48.44 24.72
CA GLN A 339 -8.25 48.44 23.40
C GLN A 339 -6.79 47.99 23.51
N ARG A 340 -6.04 48.52 24.48
CA ARG A 340 -4.65 48.11 24.76
C ARG A 340 -4.52 46.62 25.09
N LEU A 341 -5.47 46.05 25.84
CA LEU A 341 -5.50 44.62 26.16
C LEU A 341 -5.73 43.78 24.90
N GLU A 342 -6.74 44.12 24.10
CA GLU A 342 -7.04 43.39 22.85
C GLU A 342 -5.84 43.45 21.88
N GLU A 343 -5.23 44.63 21.71
CA GLU A 343 -4.02 44.83 20.88
C GLU A 343 -2.82 44.04 21.39
N TYR A 344 -2.60 44.00 22.71
CA TYR A 344 -1.50 43.21 23.30
C TYR A 344 -1.65 41.72 22.99
N PHE A 345 -2.82 41.13 23.22
CA PHE A 345 -3.04 39.71 22.95
C PHE A 345 -2.97 39.37 21.46
N GLN A 346 -3.46 40.27 20.60
CA GLN A 346 -3.33 40.12 19.16
C GLN A 346 -1.86 40.18 18.72
N HIS A 347 -1.09 41.16 19.22
CA HIS A 347 0.34 41.29 18.94
C HIS A 347 1.13 40.08 19.44
N ALA A 348 0.86 39.65 20.68
CA ALA A 348 1.50 38.48 21.27
C ALA A 348 1.28 37.23 20.41
N TRP A 349 0.04 37.01 19.96
CA TRP A 349 -0.26 35.91 19.04
C TRP A 349 0.48 36.02 17.70
N THR A 350 0.49 37.19 17.07
CA THR A 350 1.19 37.39 15.80
C THR A 350 2.70 37.23 15.92
N TYR A 351 3.26 37.52 17.09
CA TYR A 351 4.70 37.42 17.35
C TYR A 351 5.12 35.98 17.67
N THR A 352 4.37 35.26 18.52
CA THR A 352 4.73 33.91 18.95
C THR A 352 4.09 32.80 18.12
N ASN A 353 3.13 33.11 17.25
CA ASN A 353 2.28 32.14 16.54
C ASN A 353 1.65 31.10 17.47
N GLY A 354 1.40 31.47 18.74
CA GLY A 354 0.81 30.57 19.74
C GLY A 354 1.77 29.58 20.39
N ILE A 355 3.08 29.75 20.21
CA ILE A 355 4.12 28.97 20.89
C ILE A 355 4.37 29.60 22.26
N ASP A 356 4.31 28.78 23.32
CA ASP A 356 4.69 29.20 24.66
C ASP A 356 6.21 29.19 24.77
N MET A 357 6.81 30.35 24.97
CA MET A 357 8.28 30.52 25.01
C MET A 357 8.87 30.29 26.40
N ASN A 358 8.03 29.99 27.40
CA ASN A 358 8.41 29.85 28.81
C ASN A 358 8.39 28.38 29.30
N MET A 359 8.30 27.40 28.41
CA MET A 359 8.38 25.97 28.76
C MET A 359 9.80 25.46 28.91
#